data_AF-A0A6G1YWN5-F1
#
_entry.id   AF-A0A6G1YWN5-F1
#
_cell.length_a   1.000
_cell.length_b   1.000
_cell.length_c   1.000
_cell.angle_alpha   90.00
_cell.angle_beta   90.00
_cell.angle_gamma   90.00
#
_symmetry.space_group_name_H-M   'P 1'
#
loop_
_entity.id
_entity.type
_entity.pdbx_description
1 polymer ?
#
loop_
_entity_poly.entity_id
_entity_poly.type
_entity_poly.pdbx_seq_one_letter_code
_entity_poly.pdbx_strand_id
1 'polypeptide(L)'
;MNKEVLAGIVAGVLVAGLIFSPIFLGQSHVAQAQAATAGKTKKVLLIASEKVVQVAPDDALHPGGIKYNAMVFNGTIPGPVISLTQGDNLQVTLRNDGKLIHSIDFHMGYGA
;
A
#
# COMPACT_ATOMS: atom_id res chain seq x y z
N MET A 1 29.88 -53.19 -10.54
CA MET A 1 30.69 -52.15 -11.21
C MET A 1 32.06 -52.13 -10.51
N ASN A 2 33.17 -52.21 -11.25
CA ASN A 2 34.51 -52.29 -10.65
C ASN A 2 34.85 -50.99 -9.93
N LYS A 3 35.44 -51.09 -8.73
CA LYS A 3 35.86 -49.93 -7.91
C LYS A 3 36.75 -48.94 -8.66
N GLU A 4 37.57 -49.44 -9.59
CA GLU A 4 38.44 -48.62 -10.45
C GLU A 4 37.66 -47.83 -11.51
N VAL A 5 36.56 -48.40 -12.02
CA VAL A 5 35.66 -47.72 -12.98
C VAL A 5 34.86 -46.62 -12.26
N LEU A 6 34.45 -46.88 -11.01
CA LEU A 6 33.76 -45.89 -10.19
C LEU A 6 34.69 -44.73 -9.79
N ALA A 7 35.94 -45.01 -9.45
CA ALA A 7 36.93 -43.99 -9.13
C ALA A 7 37.25 -43.08 -10.34
N GLY A 8 37.38 -43.67 -11.54
CA GLY A 8 37.61 -42.91 -12.77
C GLY A 8 36.46 -41.97 -13.13
N ILE A 9 35.20 -42.40 -12.94
CA ILE A 9 34.02 -41.57 -13.21
C ILE A 9 33.92 -40.41 -12.21
N VAL A 10 34.19 -40.65 -10.92
CA VAL A 10 34.14 -39.62 -9.88
C VAL A 10 35.24 -38.56 -10.10
N ALA A 11 36.45 -38.98 -10.45
CA ALA A 11 37.55 -38.07 -10.75
C ALA A 11 37.29 -37.22 -12.01
N GLY A 12 36.70 -37.81 -13.06
CA GLY A 12 36.35 -37.10 -14.29
C GLY A 12 35.27 -36.04 -14.09
N VAL A 13 34.26 -36.31 -13.26
CA VAL A 13 33.17 -35.37 -12.95
C VAL A 13 33.66 -34.18 -12.11
N LEU A 14 34.59 -34.41 -11.18
CA LEU A 14 35.19 -33.35 -10.36
C LEU A 14 36.08 -32.40 -11.17
N VAL A 15 36.86 -32.93 -12.12
CA VAL A 15 37.71 -32.10 -12.99
C VAL A 15 36.86 -31.29 -13.96
N ALA A 16 35.79 -31.86 -14.54
CA ALA A 16 34.87 -31.12 -15.40
C ALA A 16 34.09 -30.01 -14.66
N GLY A 17 33.75 -30.21 -13.39
CA GLY A 17 33.06 -29.19 -12.56
C GLY A 17 33.91 -27.95 -12.25
N LEU A 18 35.23 -28.10 -12.15
CA LEU A 18 36.15 -26.99 -11.84
C LEU A 18 36.44 -26.08 -13.05
N ILE A 19 36.40 -26.61 -14.28
CA ILE A 19 36.69 -25.83 -15.51
C ILE A 19 35.49 -24.99 -15.98
N PHE A 20 34.26 -25.35 -15.58
CA PHE A 20 33.04 -24.58 -15.85
C PHE A 20 32.66 -23.60 -14.72
N SER A 21 33.51 -23.44 -13.70
CA SER A 21 33.21 -22.65 -12.51
C SER A 21 33.21 -21.11 -12.65
N PRO A 22 33.75 -20.41 -13.69
CA PRO A 22 33.76 -18.95 -13.64
C PRO A 22 32.43 -18.31 -14.09
N ILE A 23 31.41 -19.07 -14.51
CA ILE A 23 30.17 -18.50 -15.06
C ILE A 23 29.17 -18.05 -13.96
N PHE A 24 29.38 -18.38 -12.69
CA PHE A 24 28.39 -18.11 -11.63
C PHE A 24 28.63 -16.88 -10.74
N LEU A 25 29.64 -16.04 -11.03
CA LEU A 25 29.90 -14.81 -10.26
C LEU A 25 29.00 -13.61 -10.62
N GLY A 26 28.06 -13.79 -11.56
CA GLY A 26 27.08 -12.79 -11.96
C GLY A 26 25.68 -13.05 -11.41
N GLN A 27 25.52 -13.39 -10.13
CA GLN A 27 24.21 -13.26 -9.50
C GLN A 27 23.95 -11.77 -9.31
N SER A 28 23.38 -11.13 -10.33
CA SER A 28 22.57 -9.95 -10.10
C SER A 28 21.55 -10.33 -9.02
N HIS A 29 21.68 -9.71 -7.85
CA HIS A 29 20.59 -9.67 -6.88
C HIS A 29 19.47 -8.86 -7.52
N VAL A 30 18.77 -9.46 -8.48
CA VAL A 30 17.43 -9.00 -8.81
C VAL A 30 16.67 -9.29 -7.53
N ALA A 31 16.42 -8.25 -6.76
CA ALA A 31 15.44 -8.33 -5.69
C ALA A 31 14.17 -8.83 -6.36
N GLN A 32 13.90 -10.13 -6.23
CA GLN A 32 12.58 -10.66 -6.51
C GLN A 32 11.70 -9.93 -5.52
N ALA A 33 10.99 -8.91 -6.00
CA ALA A 33 9.84 -8.41 -5.30
C ALA A 33 9.01 -9.65 -4.96
N GLN A 34 8.97 -9.99 -3.67
CA GLN A 34 8.15 -11.08 -3.17
C GLN A 34 6.79 -10.88 -3.84
N ALA A 35 6.32 -11.84 -4.62
CA ALA A 35 5.00 -11.75 -5.22
C ALA A 35 4.04 -11.51 -4.07
N ALA A 36 3.58 -10.27 -3.92
CA ALA A 36 2.70 -9.90 -2.83
C ALA A 36 1.48 -10.79 -3.02
N THR A 37 1.18 -11.61 -2.02
CA THR A 37 -0.13 -12.25 -1.94
C THR A 37 -1.16 -11.16 -2.21
N ALA A 38 -1.95 -11.32 -3.28
CA ALA A 38 -2.90 -10.31 -3.71
C ALA A 38 -3.81 -10.00 -2.51
N GLY A 39 -3.63 -8.82 -1.92
CA GLY A 39 -4.41 -8.41 -0.77
C GLY A 39 -5.86 -8.16 -1.17
N LYS A 40 -6.71 -8.00 -0.17
CA LYS A 40 -8.15 -7.81 -0.41
C LYS A 40 -8.38 -6.43 -1.01
N THR A 41 -9.39 -6.31 -1.87
CA THR A 41 -9.88 -5.00 -2.30
C THR A 41 -10.91 -4.47 -1.30
N LYS A 42 -10.56 -3.39 -0.59
CA LYS A 42 -11.48 -2.68 0.30
C LYS A 42 -12.16 -1.56 -0.48
N LYS A 43 -13.49 -1.65 -0.60
CA LYS A 43 -14.31 -0.62 -1.25
C LYS A 43 -14.83 0.36 -0.20
N VAL A 44 -14.72 1.65 -0.47
CA VAL A 44 -15.25 2.70 0.40
C VAL A 44 -15.99 3.76 -0.41
N LEU A 45 -17.10 4.26 0.16
CA LEU A 45 -17.80 5.44 -0.33
C LEU A 45 -17.46 6.62 0.56
N LEU A 46 -16.92 7.67 -0.06
CA LEU A 46 -16.71 8.96 0.57
C LEU A 46 -17.65 9.98 -0.07
N ILE A 47 -18.39 10.71 0.76
CA ILE A 47 -19.33 11.75 0.35
C ILE A 47 -18.77 13.09 0.82
N ALA A 48 -18.33 13.93 -0.12
CA ALA A 48 -17.96 15.31 0.14
C ALA A 48 -19.22 16.17 0.24
N SER A 49 -19.30 17.02 1.27
CA SER A 49 -20.40 17.96 1.49
C SER A 49 -19.96 19.12 2.38
N GLU A 50 -20.72 20.21 2.39
CA GLU A 50 -20.55 21.30 3.36
C GLU A 50 -21.56 21.17 4.51
N LYS A 51 -21.11 21.38 5.75
CA LYS A 51 -21.93 21.29 6.97
C LYS A 51 -21.52 22.34 8.00
N VAL A 52 -22.49 23.02 8.59
CA VAL A 52 -22.24 23.90 9.73
C VAL A 52 -21.95 23.06 10.97
N VAL A 53 -20.78 23.26 11.57
CA VAL A 53 -20.33 22.59 12.79
C VAL A 53 -20.04 23.61 13.89
N GLN A 54 -20.29 23.25 15.14
CA GLN A 54 -19.86 24.04 16.30
C GLN A 54 -18.39 23.70 16.59
N VAL A 55 -17.50 24.69 16.51
CA VAL A 55 -16.06 24.50 16.72
C VAL A 55 -15.59 24.96 18.10
N ALA A 56 -16.35 25.85 18.74
CA ALA A 56 -16.14 26.24 20.13
C ALA A 56 -17.50 26.37 20.84
N PRO A 57 -17.62 25.94 22.09
CA PRO A 57 -18.86 26.08 22.85
C PRO A 57 -19.19 27.56 23.12
N ASP A 58 -20.39 27.78 23.64
CA ASP A 58 -20.79 29.07 24.18
C ASP A 58 -19.90 29.49 25.36
N ASP A 59 -19.45 30.74 25.36
CA ASP A 59 -18.71 31.34 26.47
C ASP A 59 -18.98 32.85 26.60
N ALA A 60 -18.44 33.46 27.66
CA ALA A 60 -18.69 34.88 27.94
C ALA A 60 -18.12 35.84 26.88
N LEU A 61 -17.10 35.41 26.13
CA LEU A 61 -16.50 36.18 25.04
C LEU A 61 -17.23 35.94 23.70
N HIS A 62 -17.88 34.77 23.55
CA HIS A 62 -18.58 34.34 22.35
C HIS A 62 -19.97 33.76 22.70
N PRO A 63 -20.97 34.61 22.96
CA PRO A 63 -22.35 34.15 23.16
C PRO A 63 -22.89 33.37 21.95
N GLY A 64 -23.36 32.14 22.18
CA GLY A 64 -23.76 31.17 21.15
C GLY A 64 -22.60 30.32 20.60
N GLY A 65 -21.39 30.55 21.07
CA GLY A 65 -20.15 29.90 20.65
C GLY A 65 -19.78 30.21 19.20
N ILE A 66 -18.83 29.43 18.67
CA ILE A 66 -18.30 29.63 17.31
C ILE A 66 -18.78 28.50 16.40
N LYS A 67 -19.40 28.87 15.27
CA LYS A 67 -19.81 27.97 14.19
C LYS A 67 -18.96 28.16 12.96
N TYR A 68 -18.73 27.08 12.23
CA TYR A 68 -17.96 27.09 10.99
C TYR A 68 -18.68 26.30 9.90
N ASN A 69 -18.73 26.85 8.67
CA ASN A 69 -19.24 26.11 7.52
C ASN A 69 -18.13 25.22 6.97
N ALA A 70 -18.08 23.98 7.45
CA ALA A 70 -16.96 23.08 7.19
C ALA A 70 -17.20 22.20 5.96
N MET A 71 -16.10 21.85 5.28
CA MET A 71 -16.09 20.84 4.22
C MET A 71 -15.76 19.48 4.85
N VAL A 72 -16.62 18.50 4.64
CA VAL A 72 -16.59 17.23 5.39
C VAL A 72 -16.67 16.02 4.47
N PHE A 73 -16.09 14.90 4.91
CA PHE A 73 -16.34 13.58 4.33
C PHE A 73 -17.30 12.80 5.22
N ASN A 74 -18.40 12.30 4.65
CA ASN A 74 -19.46 11.54 5.32
C ASN A 74 -20.08 12.26 6.53
N GLY A 75 -20.14 13.59 6.48
CA GLY A 75 -20.87 14.40 7.47
C GLY A 75 -20.11 14.69 8.78
N THR A 76 -18.84 14.29 8.89
CA THR A 76 -18.02 14.44 10.10
C THR A 76 -16.66 15.10 9.83
N ILE A 77 -16.11 15.70 10.88
CA ILE A 77 -14.70 16.09 10.99
C ILE A 77 -14.14 15.46 12.27
N PRO A 78 -13.07 14.64 12.19
CA PRO A 78 -12.45 14.12 10.97
C PRO A 78 -13.42 13.24 10.15
N GLY A 79 -13.06 12.98 8.89
CA GLY A 79 -13.75 12.00 8.06
C GLY A 79 -13.56 10.57 8.59
N PRO A 80 -14.24 9.56 8.00
CA PRO A 80 -14.10 8.17 8.40
C PRO A 80 -12.65 7.67 8.31
N VAL A 81 -12.21 6.91 9.31
CA VAL A 81 -10.89 6.27 9.28
C VAL A 81 -10.94 5.06 8.33
N ILE A 82 -10.02 5.03 7.37
CA ILE A 82 -9.83 3.92 6.44
C ILE A 82 -8.59 3.13 6.87
N SER A 83 -8.79 1.87 7.27
CA SER A 83 -7.71 0.94 7.62
C SER A 83 -7.53 -0.13 6.54
N LEU A 84 -6.27 -0.47 6.25
CA LEU A 84 -5.84 -1.47 5.26
C LEU A 84 -4.70 -2.31 5.83
N THR A 85 -4.53 -3.53 5.29
CA THR A 85 -3.33 -4.35 5.49
C THR A 85 -2.36 -4.10 4.36
N GLN A 86 -1.05 -4.17 4.61
CA GLN A 86 -0.06 -4.08 3.53
C GLN A 86 -0.36 -5.14 2.45
N GLY A 87 -0.43 -4.69 1.19
CA GLY A 87 -0.80 -5.50 0.03
C GLY A 87 -2.27 -5.46 -0.35
N ASP A 88 -3.15 -4.91 0.49
CA ASP A 88 -4.56 -4.65 0.14
C ASP A 88 -4.68 -3.54 -0.93
N ASN A 89 -5.74 -3.62 -1.73
CA ASN A 89 -6.12 -2.55 -2.66
C ASN A 89 -7.23 -1.69 -2.04
N LEU A 90 -7.15 -0.38 -2.21
CA LEU A 90 -8.23 0.54 -1.86
C LEU A 90 -8.96 0.98 -3.12
N GLN A 91 -10.28 0.73 -3.18
CA GLN A 91 -11.15 1.28 -4.21
C GLN A 91 -12.06 2.33 -3.58
N VAL A 92 -11.90 3.58 -4.01
CA VAL A 92 -12.65 4.72 -3.48
C VAL A 92 -13.67 5.16 -4.51
N THR A 93 -14.94 5.20 -4.11
CA THR A 93 -15.95 5.98 -4.80
C THR A 93 -16.08 7.31 -4.08
N LEU A 94 -15.68 8.40 -4.73
CA LEU A 94 -15.92 9.75 -4.24
C LEU A 94 -17.20 10.29 -4.87
N ARG A 95 -18.17 10.68 -4.04
CA ARG A 95 -19.38 11.39 -4.46
C ARG A 95 -19.34 12.80 -3.89
N ASN A 96 -19.68 13.79 -4.71
CA ASN A 96 -19.82 15.16 -4.26
C ASN A 96 -21.31 15.52 -4.16
N ASP A 97 -21.80 15.71 -2.93
CA ASP A 97 -23.16 16.19 -2.64
C ASP A 97 -23.14 17.68 -2.25
N GLY A 98 -21.96 18.30 -2.23
CA GLY A 98 -21.75 19.70 -1.89
C GLY A 98 -21.94 20.65 -3.08
N LYS A 99 -21.89 21.94 -2.78
CA LYS A 99 -21.96 23.01 -3.80
C LYS A 99 -20.61 23.32 -4.41
N LEU A 100 -19.52 23.09 -3.67
CA LEU A 100 -18.16 23.32 -4.14
C LEU A 100 -17.61 22.08 -4.82
N ILE A 101 -16.59 22.27 -5.66
CA ILE A 101 -15.85 21.16 -6.27
C ILE A 101 -14.88 20.61 -5.23
N HIS A 102 -14.94 19.30 -5.00
CA HIS A 102 -14.08 18.60 -4.06
C HIS A 102 -13.27 17.51 -4.76
N SER A 103 -12.06 17.30 -4.25
CA SER A 103 -11.19 16.17 -4.59
C SER A 103 -10.70 15.52 -3.29
N ILE A 104 -9.93 14.43 -3.41
CA ILE A 104 -9.26 13.82 -2.27
C ILE A 104 -7.84 13.45 -2.65
N ASP A 105 -6.92 13.72 -1.74
CA ASP A 105 -5.51 13.32 -1.86
C ASP A 105 -5.22 12.22 -0.84
N PHE A 106 -4.57 11.16 -1.30
CA PHE A 106 -4.18 10.02 -0.48
C PHE A 106 -2.67 10.02 -0.31
N HIS A 107 -2.21 10.27 0.91
CA HIS A 107 -0.80 10.12 1.30
C HIS A 107 -0.48 8.62 1.54
N MET A 108 -0.83 7.78 0.58
CA MET A 108 -0.65 6.33 0.61
C MET A 108 0.42 5.95 -0.43
N GLY A 109 1.15 4.86 -0.19
CA GLY A 109 2.13 4.35 -1.15
C GLY A 109 1.51 3.99 -2.51
N TYR A 110 2.36 3.82 -3.52
CA TYR A 110 2.07 3.47 -4.93
C TYR A 110 0.58 3.41 -5.34
N GLY A 111 0.06 4.51 -5.89
CA GLY A 111 -1.17 4.49 -6.68
C GLY A 111 -0.90 3.90 -8.06
N ALA A 112 -1.74 2.97 -8.51
CA ALA A 112 -1.76 2.47 -9.89
C ALA A 112 -2.76 3.26 -10.73
#